data_AF-A0A7S3J679-F1
#
_entry.id   AF-A0A7S3J679-F1
#
_cell.length_a   1.000
_cell.length_b   1.000
_cell.length_c   1.000
_cell.angle_alpha   90.00
_cell.angle_beta   90.00
_cell.angle_gamma   90.00
#
_symmetry.space_group_name_H-M   'P 1'
#
loop_
_entity.id
_entity.type
_entity.pdbx_description
1 polymer ?
#
loop_
_entity_poly.entity_id
_entity_poly.type
_entity_poly.pdbx_seq_one_letter_code
_entity_poly.pdbx_strand_id
1 'polypeptide(L)'
;MSGKKTSIINDDGVSKDFTFDYSFWSHDGYIEEDNGYLKRNPGHSGTKYDDQEVVYNELGLEVLDNAWNGYHCCLFAYGQTGAGKSYSMIGYGENRGIVPLATEEIFRRIDSNDDSSKAYEVSAQMVEIYNERVQDLLIDPSKRP
;
A
#
# COMPACT_ATOMS: atom_id res chain seq x y z
N MET A 1 4.67 16.56 -8.95
CA MET A 1 5.80 15.85 -8.31
C MET A 1 6.90 15.62 -9.34
N SER A 2 8.15 15.51 -8.89
CA SER A 2 9.31 15.21 -9.75
C SER A 2 10.36 14.46 -8.94
N GLY A 3 10.56 13.18 -9.24
CA GLY A 3 11.39 12.30 -8.41
C GLY A 3 10.87 12.31 -6.97
N LYS A 4 11.78 12.47 -6.00
CA LYS A 4 11.48 12.51 -4.56
C LYS A 4 10.78 13.79 -4.05
N LYS A 5 10.48 14.74 -4.95
CA LYS A 5 9.97 16.07 -4.59
C LYS A 5 8.47 16.23 -4.85
N THR A 6 7.74 16.65 -3.82
CA THR A 6 6.34 17.11 -3.89
C THR A 6 6.30 18.63 -3.73
N SER A 7 5.64 19.32 -4.65
CA SER A 7 5.42 20.77 -4.58
C SER A 7 3.94 21.06 -4.38
N ILE A 8 3.60 21.89 -3.38
CA ILE A 8 2.24 22.36 -3.10
C ILE A 8 2.19 23.85 -3.40
N ILE A 9 1.24 24.27 -4.23
CA ILE A 9 1.02 25.67 -4.59
C ILE A 9 -0.17 26.17 -3.78
N ASN A 10 0.05 27.21 -2.99
CA ASN A 10 -1.01 27.90 -2.25
C ASN A 10 -1.88 28.75 -3.18
N ASP A 11 -3.04 29.20 -2.71
CA ASP A 11 -3.95 30.09 -3.44
C ASP A 11 -3.31 31.45 -3.83
N ASP A 12 -2.29 31.89 -3.08
CA ASP A 12 -1.49 33.08 -3.37
C ASP A 12 -0.41 32.86 -4.44
N GLY A 13 -0.32 31.65 -5.00
CA GLY A 13 0.66 31.25 -6.01
C GLY A 13 2.03 30.87 -5.45
N VAL A 14 2.23 30.92 -4.13
CA VAL A 14 3.50 30.54 -3.51
C VAL A 14 3.62 29.01 -3.48
N SER A 15 4.69 28.49 -4.09
CA SER A 15 5.03 27.06 -4.05
C SER A 15 5.87 26.73 -2.82
N LYS A 16 5.50 25.65 -2.14
CA LYS A 16 6.28 25.01 -1.08
C LYS A 16 6.72 23.62 -1.52
N ASP A 17 8.01 23.36 -1.41
CA ASP A 17 8.62 22.11 -1.82
C ASP A 17 8.93 21.23 -0.60
N PHE A 18 8.63 19.94 -0.73
CA PHE A 18 8.88 18.90 0.26
C PHE A 18 9.61 17.73 -0.41
N THR A 19 10.62 17.18 0.25
CA THR A 19 11.38 16.03 -0.24
C THR A 19 11.18 14.86 0.71
N PHE A 20 10.93 13.69 0.13
CA PHE A 20 10.68 12.44 0.85
C PHE A 20 11.57 11.34 0.30
N ASP A 21 11.51 10.13 0.87
CA ASP A 21 12.17 8.98 0.27
C ASP A 21 11.52 8.58 -1.06
N TYR A 22 10.19 8.68 -1.12
CA TYR A 22 9.35 8.42 -2.28
C TYR A 22 8.28 9.50 -2.42
N SER A 23 7.90 9.82 -3.66
CA SER A 23 6.82 10.74 -3.97
C SER A 23 6.05 10.18 -5.16
N PHE A 24 4.91 9.56 -4.86
CA PHE A 24 4.07 8.85 -5.83
C PHE A 24 2.98 9.78 -6.38
N TRP A 25 2.82 9.80 -7.71
CA TRP A 25 1.78 10.57 -8.36
C TRP A 25 0.66 9.63 -8.85
N SER A 26 -0.45 9.58 -8.11
CA SER A 26 -1.59 8.70 -8.44
C SER A 26 -2.86 9.49 -8.76
N HIS A 27 -2.72 10.66 -9.40
CA HIS A 27 -3.85 11.57 -9.67
C HIS A 27 -4.46 11.39 -11.06
N ASP A 28 -3.64 11.37 -12.10
CA ASP A 28 -4.03 11.35 -13.51
C ASP A 28 -3.03 10.53 -14.35
N GLY A 29 -3.31 10.40 -15.65
CA GLY A 29 -2.44 9.69 -16.57
C GLY A 29 -2.58 8.17 -16.51
N TYR A 30 -3.71 7.66 -16.01
CA TYR A 30 -4.07 6.25 -16.05
C TYR A 30 -5.05 5.93 -17.20
N ILE A 31 -5.15 4.65 -17.52
CA ILE A 31 -6.24 4.01 -18.25
C ILE A 31 -6.88 2.97 -17.34
N GLU A 32 -8.18 2.76 -17.49
CA GLU A 32 -8.89 1.66 -16.84
C GLU A 32 -8.91 0.47 -17.80
N GLU A 33 -8.38 -0.67 -17.37
CA GLU A 33 -8.48 -1.93 -18.08
C GLU A 33 -9.88 -2.53 -17.93
N ASP A 34 -10.27 -3.50 -18.77
CA ASP A 34 -11.62 -4.08 -18.79
C ASP A 34 -12.06 -4.70 -17.44
N ASN A 35 -11.10 -5.10 -16.60
CA ASN A 35 -11.34 -5.62 -15.26
C ASN A 35 -11.50 -4.53 -14.19
N GLY A 36 -11.32 -3.25 -14.52
CA GLY A 36 -11.35 -2.12 -13.60
C GLY A 36 -10.00 -1.78 -12.95
N TYR A 37 -8.91 -2.39 -13.40
CA TYR A 37 -7.56 -2.04 -12.93
C TYR A 37 -7.12 -0.69 -13.53
N LEU A 38 -6.62 0.21 -12.68
CA LEU A 38 -6.11 1.51 -13.09
C LEU A 38 -4.62 1.39 -13.35
N LYS A 39 -4.24 1.42 -14.62
CA LYS A 39 -2.85 1.27 -15.06
C LYS A 39 -2.33 2.54 -15.66
N ARG A 40 -1.02 2.76 -15.54
CA ARG A 40 -0.34 3.86 -16.23
C ARG A 40 -0.61 3.85 -17.73
N ASN A 41 -1.05 4.98 -18.28
CA ASN A 41 -1.28 5.16 -19.71
C ASN A 41 0.05 5.32 -20.47
N PRO A 42 0.46 4.38 -21.34
CA PRO A 42 1.71 4.47 -22.08
C PRO A 42 1.70 5.55 -23.17
N GLY A 43 0.52 6.00 -23.62
CA GLY A 43 0.37 7.04 -24.65
C GLY A 43 0.36 8.47 -24.11
N HIS A 44 0.38 8.66 -22.80
CA HIS A 44 0.39 9.99 -22.20
C HIS A 44 1.84 10.51 -22.13
N SER A 45 2.08 11.71 -22.70
CA SER A 45 3.39 12.39 -22.72
C SER A 45 3.92 12.76 -21.31
N GLY A 46 3.17 12.48 -20.25
CA GLY A 46 3.63 12.55 -18.86
C GLY A 46 3.60 11.16 -18.23
N THR A 47 4.74 10.52 -18.07
CA THR A 47 4.92 9.25 -17.36
C THR A 47 4.72 9.44 -15.86
N LYS A 48 3.49 9.67 -15.41
CA LYS A 48 3.26 10.14 -14.04
C LYS A 48 2.42 9.23 -13.17
N TYR A 49 1.59 8.34 -13.69
CA TYR A 49 0.74 7.52 -12.82
C TYR A 49 1.52 6.39 -12.16
N ASP A 50 1.61 6.44 -10.84
CA ASP A 50 2.09 5.35 -9.99
C ASP A 50 0.88 4.56 -9.49
N ASP A 51 0.73 3.34 -10.00
CA ASP A 51 -0.34 2.43 -9.63
C ASP A 51 0.00 1.64 -8.34
N GLN A 52 -0.89 0.76 -7.93
CA GLN A 52 -0.74 0.00 -6.69
C GLN A 52 0.46 -0.94 -6.73
N GLU A 53 0.78 -1.51 -7.91
CA GLU A 53 1.97 -2.34 -8.09
C GLU A 53 3.25 -1.52 -7.92
N VAL A 54 3.32 -0.32 -8.50
CA VAL A 54 4.48 0.57 -8.31
C VAL A 54 4.70 0.89 -6.83
N VAL A 55 3.64 1.30 -6.12
CA VAL A 55 3.73 1.62 -4.68
C VAL A 55 4.17 0.39 -3.87
N TYR A 56 3.61 -0.79 -4.17
CA TYR A 56 4.01 -2.02 -3.49
C TYR A 56 5.47 -2.40 -3.79
N ASN A 57 5.91 -2.31 -5.03
CA ASN A 57 7.26 -2.69 -5.42
C ASN A 57 8.33 -1.77 -4.83
N GLU A 58 8.06 -0.46 -4.75
CA GLU A 58 9.02 0.52 -4.25
C GLU A 58 9.06 0.60 -2.71
N LEU A 59 7.94 0.35 -2.02
CA LEU A 59 7.83 0.49 -0.56
C LEU A 59 7.41 -0.82 0.15
N GLY A 60 6.37 -1.49 -0.35
CA GLY A 60 5.81 -2.68 0.29
C GLY A 60 6.77 -3.87 0.33
N LEU A 61 7.48 -4.12 -0.78
CA LEU A 61 8.48 -5.19 -0.86
C LEU A 61 9.64 -4.96 0.10
N GLU A 62 10.14 -3.72 0.24
CA GLU A 62 11.21 -3.42 1.19
C GLU A 62 10.79 -3.72 2.63
N VAL A 63 9.56 -3.34 3.00
CA VAL A 63 8.99 -3.66 4.32
C VAL A 63 8.87 -5.17 4.51
N LEU A 64 8.40 -5.89 3.50
CA LEU A 64 8.25 -7.34 3.57
C LEU A 64 9.61 -8.06 3.63
N ASP A 65 10.61 -7.60 2.88
CA ASP A 65 11.96 -8.19 2.89
C ASP A 65 12.62 -8.07 4.26
N ASN A 66 12.46 -6.91 4.92
CA ASN A 66 12.92 -6.74 6.29
C ASN A 66 12.20 -7.69 7.26
N ALA A 67 10.88 -7.85 7.11
CA ALA A 67 10.12 -8.81 7.92
C ALA A 67 10.56 -10.26 7.67
N TRP A 68 10.82 -10.61 6.40
CA TRP A 68 11.29 -11.94 5.98
C TRP A 68 12.68 -12.26 6.52
N ASN A 69 13.53 -11.25 6.74
CA ASN A 69 14.83 -11.36 7.39
C ASN A 69 14.75 -11.48 8.92
N GLY A 70 13.54 -11.51 9.50
CA GLY A 70 13.32 -11.70 10.93
C GLY A 70 13.25 -10.41 11.74
N TYR A 71 13.09 -9.24 11.10
CA TYR A 71 12.90 -7.97 11.78
C TYR A 71 11.42 -7.63 11.98
N HIS A 72 11.12 -6.87 13.03
CA HIS A 72 9.79 -6.28 13.18
C HIS A 72 9.65 -5.05 12.29
N CYS A 73 8.61 -5.00 11.48
CA CYS A 73 8.30 -3.89 10.60
C CYS A 73 6.93 -3.31 10.90
N CYS A 74 6.76 -2.01 10.65
CA CYS A 74 5.49 -1.33 10.84
C CYS A 74 5.32 -0.27 9.74
N LEU A 75 4.13 -0.23 9.13
CA LEU A 75 3.78 0.72 8.09
C LEU A 75 2.46 1.40 8.45
N PHE A 76 2.44 2.73 8.36
CA PHE A 76 1.26 3.55 8.63
C PHE A 76 0.86 4.35 7.40
N ALA A 77 -0.44 4.38 7.09
CA ALA A 77 -1.01 5.33 6.16
C ALA A 77 -1.58 6.53 6.93
N TYR A 78 -1.07 7.73 6.66
CA TYR A 78 -1.45 8.96 7.33
C TYR A 78 -1.96 10.01 6.34
N GLY A 79 -2.99 10.77 6.74
CA GLY A 79 -3.58 11.83 5.92
C GLY A 79 -5.03 12.10 6.29
N GLN A 80 -5.60 13.19 5.74
CA GLN A 80 -6.99 13.57 5.98
C GLN A 80 -7.98 12.49 5.51
N THR A 81 -9.22 12.53 6.01
CA THR A 81 -10.30 11.68 5.49
C THR A 81 -10.49 11.92 4.00
N GLY A 82 -10.62 10.85 3.22
CA GLY A 82 -10.69 10.91 1.75
C GLY A 82 -9.34 11.01 1.03
N ALA A 83 -8.20 11.12 1.73
CA ALA A 83 -6.88 11.25 1.10
C ALA A 83 -6.28 9.94 0.53
N GLY A 84 -7.02 8.81 0.56
CA GLY A 84 -6.55 7.55 -0.01
C GLY A 84 -5.89 6.56 0.96
N LYS A 85 -5.88 6.80 2.28
CA LYS A 85 -5.27 5.88 3.28
C LYS A 85 -5.68 4.41 3.10
N SER A 86 -6.98 4.14 3.06
CA SER A 86 -7.51 2.78 2.89
C SER A 86 -7.23 2.23 1.49
N TYR A 87 -7.23 3.08 0.47
CA TYR A 87 -6.90 2.70 -0.90
C TYR A 87 -5.44 2.26 -1.04
N SER A 88 -4.48 2.98 -0.43
CA SER A 88 -3.08 2.57 -0.46
C SER A 88 -2.82 1.28 0.32
N MET A 89 -3.43 1.11 1.50
CA MET A 89 -3.17 -0.07 2.36
C MET A 89 -3.93 -1.32 1.90
N ILE A 90 -5.23 -1.20 1.60
CA ILE A 90 -6.10 -2.34 1.28
C ILE A 90 -6.42 -2.38 -0.22
N GLY A 91 -6.65 -1.23 -0.84
CA GLY A 91 -7.06 -1.15 -2.24
C GLY A 91 -8.58 -1.21 -2.45
N TYR A 92 -8.99 -1.28 -3.71
CA TYR A 92 -10.39 -1.44 -4.11
C TYR A 92 -10.52 -2.19 -5.43
N GLY A 93 -11.39 -3.20 -5.46
CA GLY A 93 -11.55 -4.08 -6.62
C GLY A 93 -10.21 -4.70 -7.04
N GLU A 94 -9.87 -4.57 -8.33
CA GLU A 94 -8.61 -5.07 -8.89
C GLU A 94 -7.38 -4.24 -8.46
N ASN A 95 -7.58 -3.02 -7.96
CA ASN A 95 -6.50 -2.14 -7.49
C ASN A 95 -6.10 -2.52 -6.06
N ARG A 96 -5.56 -3.74 -5.88
CA ARG A 96 -5.16 -4.31 -4.59
C ARG A 96 -4.02 -3.51 -3.96
N GLY A 97 -4.15 -3.13 -2.69
CA GLY A 97 -3.15 -2.35 -1.97
C GLY A 97 -2.02 -3.17 -1.35
N ILE A 98 -1.23 -2.52 -0.49
CA ILE A 98 -0.02 -3.10 0.10
C ILE A 98 -0.31 -4.39 0.89
N VAL A 99 -1.34 -4.40 1.74
CA VAL A 99 -1.67 -5.56 2.60
C VAL A 99 -2.01 -6.81 1.79
N PRO A 100 -2.98 -6.80 0.84
CA PRO A 100 -3.27 -8.00 0.08
C PRO A 100 -2.15 -8.43 -0.86
N LEU A 101 -1.33 -7.51 -1.39
CA LEU A 101 -0.16 -7.86 -2.21
C LEU A 101 0.95 -8.50 -1.38
N ALA A 102 1.26 -7.93 -0.20
CA ALA A 102 2.22 -8.51 0.75
C ALA A 102 1.78 -9.89 1.22
N THR A 103 0.48 -10.08 1.49
CA THR A 103 -0.08 -11.37 1.91
C THR A 103 0.13 -12.44 0.83
N GLU A 104 -0.14 -12.13 -0.43
CA GLU A 104 0.10 -13.07 -1.54
C GLU A 104 1.58 -13.40 -1.70
N GLU A 105 2.45 -12.39 -1.61
CA GLU A 105 3.90 -12.58 -1.71
C GLU A 105 4.45 -13.43 -0.55
N ILE A 106 3.93 -13.30 0.67
CA ILE A 106 4.27 -14.17 1.81
C ILE A 106 4.01 -15.64 1.44
N PHE A 107 2.79 -15.96 0.99
CA PHE A 107 2.45 -17.34 0.65
C PHE A 107 3.22 -17.83 -0.58
N ARG A 108 3.45 -16.97 -1.58
CA ARG A 108 4.29 -17.31 -2.74
C ARG A 108 5.71 -17.69 -2.32
N ARG A 109 6.32 -16.98 -1.38
CA ARG A 109 7.66 -17.29 -0.85
C ARG A 109 7.69 -18.59 -0.06
N ILE A 110 6.63 -18.89 0.71
CA ILE A 110 6.47 -20.16 1.41
C ILE A 110 6.38 -21.32 0.41
N ASP A 111 5.54 -21.19 -0.61
CA ASP A 111 5.31 -22.23 -1.62
C ASP A 111 6.55 -22.48 -2.50
N SER A 112 7.40 -21.45 -2.67
CA SER A 112 8.65 -21.54 -3.43
C SER A 112 9.84 -22.06 -2.59
N ASN A 113 9.63 -22.43 -1.32
CA ASN A 113 10.70 -22.94 -0.48
C ASN A 113 10.95 -24.43 -0.71
N ASP A 114 12.08 -24.75 -1.34
CA ASP A 114 12.54 -26.12 -1.56
C ASP A 114 13.37 -26.70 -0.39
N ASP A 115 13.62 -25.92 0.66
CA ASP A 115 14.41 -26.32 1.83
C ASP A 115 13.56 -27.06 2.85
N SER A 116 13.69 -28.39 2.89
CA SER A 116 12.95 -29.26 3.81
C SER A 116 13.28 -29.05 5.29
N SER A 117 14.33 -28.28 5.61
CA SER A 117 14.67 -27.95 7.00
C SER A 117 13.89 -26.75 7.55
N LYS A 118 13.20 -26.00 6.68
CA LYS A 118 12.40 -24.84 7.06
C LYS A 118 10.92 -25.18 7.18
N ALA A 119 10.30 -24.64 8.22
CA ALA A 119 8.87 -24.65 8.41
C ALA A 119 8.40 -23.21 8.66
N TYR A 120 7.19 -22.90 8.22
CA TYR A 120 6.61 -21.56 8.32
C TYR A 120 5.30 -21.63 9.09
N GLU A 121 5.06 -20.63 9.92
CA GLU A 121 3.79 -20.41 10.60
C GLU A 121 3.36 -18.97 10.32
N VAL A 122 2.13 -18.80 9.85
CA VAL A 122 1.55 -17.48 9.56
C VAL A 122 0.36 -17.28 10.48
N SER A 123 0.42 -16.25 11.31
CA SER A 123 -0.67 -15.78 12.15
C SER A 123 -1.08 -14.38 11.73
N ALA A 124 -2.38 -14.08 11.76
CA ALA A 124 -2.91 -12.78 11.38
C ALA A 124 -3.93 -12.28 12.41
N GLN A 125 -3.95 -10.97 12.62
CA GLN A 125 -4.92 -10.28 13.45
C GLN A 125 -5.32 -8.98 12.75
N MET A 126 -6.61 -8.65 12.78
CA MET A 126 -7.12 -7.38 12.27
C MET A 126 -7.95 -6.72 13.36
N VAL A 127 -7.59 -5.50 13.75
CA VAL A 127 -8.15 -4.82 14.92
C VAL A 127 -8.48 -3.37 14.58
N GLU A 128 -9.61 -2.89 15.09
CA GLU A 128 -9.95 -1.48 15.13
C GLU A 128 -9.68 -0.92 16.53
N ILE A 129 -9.06 0.25 16.58
CA ILE A 129 -8.92 1.04 17.81
C ILE A 129 -9.77 2.29 17.65
N TYR A 130 -10.83 2.41 18.44
CA TYR A 130 -11.72 3.56 18.44
C TYR A 130 -12.02 4.00 19.88
N ASN A 131 -11.70 5.26 20.19
CA ASN A 131 -11.89 5.84 21.53
C ASN A 131 -11.28 4.96 22.64
N GLU A 132 -10.00 4.58 22.47
CA GLU A 132 -9.26 3.71 23.40
C GLU A 132 -9.88 2.32 23.61
N ARG A 133 -10.81 1.89 22.73
CA ARG A 133 -11.37 0.55 22.73
C ARG A 133 -10.85 -0.25 21.56
N VAL A 134 -10.50 -1.49 21.84
CA VAL A 134 -9.97 -2.47 20.88
C VAL A 134 -11.11 -3.39 20.46
N GLN A 135 -11.32 -3.53 19.15
CA GLN A 135 -12.33 -4.39 18.55
C GLN A 135 -11.67 -5.33 17.54
N ASP A 136 -11.88 -6.64 17.69
CA ASP A 136 -11.37 -7.63 16.75
C ASP A 136 -12.26 -7.68 15.50
N LEU A 137 -11.68 -7.33 14.36
CA LEU A 137 -12.38 -7.25 13.08
C LEU A 137 -12.60 -8.63 12.42
N LEU A 138 -11.88 -9.66 12.85
CA LEU A 138 -12.05 -11.03 12.38
C LEU A 138 -13.16 -11.78 13.14
N ILE A 139 -13.63 -11.21 14.26
CA ILE A 139 -14.82 -11.70 14.96
C ILE A 139 -16.07 -11.11 14.30
N ASP A 140 -17.06 -11.98 14.06
CA ASP A 140 -18.39 -11.59 13.57
C ASP A 140 -18.95 -10.41 14.40
N PRO A 141 -19.43 -9.33 13.78
CA PRO A 141 -19.93 -8.15 14.49
C PRO A 141 -20.97 -8.47 15.58
N SER A 142 -21.80 -9.52 15.40
CA SER A 142 -22.80 -9.94 16.38
C SER A 142 -22.21 -10.65 17.62
N LYS A 143 -20.95 -11.06 17.55
CA LYS A 143 -20.23 -11.80 18.59
C LYS A 143 -19.12 -10.97 19.25
N ARG A 144 -18.97 -9.71 18.85
CA ARG A 144 -17.98 -8.80 19.45
C ARG A 144 -18.41 -8.42 20.88
N PRO A 145 -17.47 -8.36 21.84
CA PRO A 145 -17.74 -8.00 23.23
C PRO A 145 -18.13 -6.52 23.42
#